data_AF-A0A9D1G9X6-F1
#
_entry.id   AF-A0A9D1G9X6-F1
#
_cell.length_a   1.000
_cell.length_b   1.000
_cell.length_c   1.000
_cell.angle_alpha   90.00
_cell.angle_beta   90.00
_cell.angle_gamma   90.00
#
_symmetry.space_group_name_H-M   'P 1'
#
loop_
_entity.id
_entity.type
_entity.pdbx_description
1 polymer ?
#
loop_
_entity_poly.entity_id
_entity_poly.type
_entity_poly.pdbx_seq_one_letter_code
_entity_poly.pdbx_strand_id
1 'polypeptide(L)'
;MFIDKKIRSKQRELDNYLSTYANDFIHQEMKEDFDKVLDNIESLANTFNFKMGIEIAIFNAILLHDGYLSITCKYSYKKGIVDIKALPDDKTLSYVLKIFSGNGSCRHIAFFTKKVLDRFNIKNNIVSVDTREKDYNLNEIRLFLSNIHKKISTNTNHVINYISENDYNYFLDLTSSQLKIFGASNGFAYSLDVYNLILPLYSYDYSLFNEEFIDYRKVPKLTDGQAEYLIDKANDTIDICDANRDLLLQFYLQNFDNYQRINENYNKVYEKEKSLKLIKCAEHTKGDVDEL
;
A
#
# COMPACT_ATOMS: atom_id res chain seq x y z
N MET A 1 -19.44 17.86 36.82
CA MET A 1 -20.59 17.14 36.20
C MET A 1 -20.88 17.52 34.74
N PHE A 2 -20.57 18.74 34.27
CA PHE A 2 -20.87 19.16 32.88
C PHE A 2 -19.84 18.70 31.82
N ILE A 3 -18.58 18.49 32.20
CA ILE A 3 -17.50 18.03 31.30
C ILE A 3 -17.77 16.58 30.81
N ASP A 4 -18.25 15.73 31.71
CA ASP A 4 -18.52 14.31 31.47
C ASP A 4 -19.68 14.10 30.46
N LYS A 5 -20.70 14.97 30.48
CA LYS A 5 -21.84 14.93 29.55
C LYS A 5 -21.45 15.32 28.12
N LYS A 6 -20.56 16.31 27.96
CA LYS A 6 -20.08 16.80 26.66
C LYS A 6 -19.13 15.80 26.00
N ILE A 7 -18.30 15.10 26.78
CA ILE A 7 -17.42 14.02 26.30
C ILE A 7 -18.25 12.82 25.84
N ARG A 8 -19.22 12.37 26.65
CA ARG A 8 -20.12 11.25 26.28
C ARG A 8 -20.98 11.54 25.05
N SER A 9 -21.43 12.79 24.87
CA SER A 9 -22.19 13.21 23.68
C SER A 9 -21.37 13.10 22.39
N LYS A 10 -20.09 13.50 22.43
CA LYS A 10 -19.18 13.42 21.28
C LYS A 10 -18.78 11.99 20.95
N GLN A 11 -18.55 11.16 21.96
CA GLN A 11 -18.26 9.74 21.75
C GLN A 11 -19.45 9.03 21.09
N ARG A 12 -20.69 9.36 21.48
CA ARG A 12 -21.89 8.80 20.85
C ARG A 12 -22.07 9.25 19.39
N GLU A 13 -21.75 10.50 19.10
CA GLU A 13 -21.77 11.04 17.72
C GLU A 13 -20.71 10.34 16.84
N LEU A 14 -19.53 10.07 17.41
CA LEU A 14 -18.48 9.28 16.79
C LEU A 14 -18.92 7.84 16.51
N ASP A 15 -19.40 7.13 17.52
CA ASP A 15 -19.81 5.74 17.39
C ASP A 15 -20.95 5.61 16.36
N ASN A 16 -21.89 6.56 16.37
CA ASN A 16 -22.94 6.64 15.37
C ASN A 16 -22.37 6.86 13.95
N TYR A 17 -21.50 7.86 13.78
CA TYR A 17 -20.88 8.16 12.48
C TYR A 17 -20.15 6.93 11.91
N LEU A 18 -19.30 6.30 12.72
CA LEU A 18 -18.56 5.10 12.31
C LEU A 18 -19.49 3.94 11.98
N SER A 19 -20.54 3.71 12.78
CA SER A 19 -21.51 2.63 12.55
C SER A 19 -22.29 2.78 11.25
N THR A 20 -22.43 4.00 10.74
CA THR A 20 -23.15 4.29 9.49
C THR A 20 -22.24 4.56 8.29
N TYR A 21 -20.93 4.73 8.50
CA TYR A 21 -20.02 5.24 7.48
C TYR A 21 -19.98 4.36 6.22
N ALA A 22 -19.93 3.04 6.39
CA ALA A 22 -19.93 2.12 5.25
C ALA A 22 -21.19 2.22 4.38
N ASN A 23 -22.31 2.72 4.92
CA ASN A 23 -23.56 2.92 4.17
C ASN A 23 -23.82 4.41 3.83
N ASP A 24 -22.87 5.30 4.14
CA ASP A 24 -22.97 6.71 3.81
C ASP A 24 -22.86 6.89 2.30
N PHE A 25 -23.70 7.78 1.74
CA PHE A 25 -23.75 8.04 0.31
C PHE A 25 -22.37 8.46 -0.25
N ILE A 26 -21.63 9.31 0.47
CA ILE A 26 -20.30 9.77 0.04
C ILE A 26 -19.30 8.59 0.00
N HIS A 27 -19.40 7.69 0.97
CA HIS A 27 -18.56 6.50 1.01
C HIS A 27 -18.86 5.55 -0.17
N GLN A 28 -20.14 5.30 -0.46
CA GLN A 28 -20.55 4.48 -1.59
C GLN A 28 -20.12 5.08 -2.93
N GLU A 29 -20.26 6.40 -3.12
CA GLU A 29 -19.75 7.07 -4.33
C GLU A 29 -18.24 6.90 -4.50
N MET A 30 -17.44 7.07 -3.44
CA MET A 30 -15.99 6.85 -3.51
C MET A 30 -15.65 5.41 -3.88
N LYS A 31 -16.39 4.44 -3.34
CA LYS A 31 -16.19 3.03 -3.64
C LYS A 31 -16.53 2.71 -5.10
N GLU A 32 -17.68 3.18 -5.59
CA GLU A 32 -18.10 2.98 -6.98
C GLU A 32 -17.10 3.59 -7.97
N ASP A 33 -16.63 4.81 -7.71
CA ASP A 33 -15.63 5.45 -8.56
C ASP A 33 -14.27 4.76 -8.46
N PHE A 34 -13.88 4.25 -7.29
CA PHE A 34 -12.68 3.45 -7.14
C PHE A 34 -12.76 2.13 -7.92
N ASP A 35 -13.90 1.43 -7.84
CA ASP A 35 -14.12 0.18 -8.57
C ASP A 35 -14.02 0.42 -10.09
N LYS A 36 -14.61 1.51 -10.63
CA LYS A 36 -14.43 1.90 -12.04
C LYS A 36 -12.96 2.12 -12.43
N VAL A 37 -12.17 2.72 -11.55
CA VAL A 37 -10.73 2.90 -11.80
C VAL A 37 -10.03 1.53 -11.86
N LEU A 38 -10.35 0.61 -10.93
CA LEU A 38 -9.78 -0.75 -10.97
C LEU A 38 -10.18 -1.50 -12.25
N ASP A 39 -11.43 -1.38 -12.68
CA ASP A 39 -11.93 -1.96 -13.94
C ASP A 39 -11.14 -1.43 -15.16
N ASN A 40 -10.86 -0.14 -15.17
CA ASN A 40 -10.10 0.48 -16.24
C ASN A 40 -8.61 0.10 -16.22
N ILE A 41 -8.01 -0.07 -15.03
CA ILE A 41 -6.64 -0.61 -14.89
C ILE A 41 -6.60 -2.03 -15.45
N GLU A 42 -7.58 -2.86 -15.09
CA GLU A 42 -7.72 -4.22 -15.60
C GLU A 42 -7.84 -4.26 -17.13
N SER A 43 -8.70 -3.40 -17.69
CA SER A 43 -8.89 -3.29 -19.14
C SER A 43 -7.60 -2.88 -19.87
N LEU A 44 -6.86 -1.90 -19.34
CA LEU A 44 -5.62 -1.43 -19.94
C LEU A 44 -4.50 -2.49 -19.84
N ALA A 45 -4.34 -3.13 -18.69
CA ALA A 45 -3.36 -4.21 -18.54
C ALA A 45 -3.66 -5.39 -19.47
N ASN A 46 -4.94 -5.73 -19.67
CA ASN A 46 -5.37 -6.75 -20.62
C ASN A 46 -5.06 -6.37 -22.07
N THR A 47 -5.11 -5.08 -22.41
CA THR A 47 -4.69 -4.57 -23.74
C THR A 47 -3.20 -4.81 -23.98
N PHE A 48 -2.37 -4.70 -22.94
CA PHE A 48 -0.96 -5.06 -22.98
C PHE A 48 -0.70 -6.56 -22.79
N ASN A 49 -1.73 -7.37 -22.55
CA ASN A 49 -1.64 -8.80 -22.31
C ASN A 49 -0.74 -9.15 -21.10
N PHE A 50 -0.71 -8.29 -20.08
CA PHE A 50 -0.08 -8.57 -18.78
C PHE A 50 -0.91 -9.60 -18.00
N LYS A 51 -0.26 -10.64 -17.47
CA LYS A 51 -0.93 -11.78 -16.82
C LYS A 51 -0.32 -12.16 -15.48
N MET A 52 0.94 -11.84 -15.27
CA MET A 52 1.66 -12.17 -14.03
C MET A 52 1.55 -11.06 -13.00
N GLY A 53 1.60 -11.43 -11.72
CA GLY A 53 1.61 -10.50 -10.61
C GLY A 53 2.71 -9.46 -10.69
N ILE A 54 3.89 -9.83 -11.19
CA ILE A 54 5.00 -8.89 -11.39
C ILE A 54 4.65 -7.86 -12.46
N GLU A 55 4.12 -8.28 -13.62
CA GLU A 55 3.74 -7.38 -14.71
C GLU A 55 2.67 -6.39 -14.23
N ILE A 56 1.62 -6.90 -13.55
CA ILE A 56 0.54 -6.06 -13.01
C ILE A 56 1.04 -5.10 -11.92
N ALA A 57 1.91 -5.55 -11.01
CA ALA A 57 2.44 -4.72 -9.94
C ALA A 57 3.36 -3.61 -10.48
N ILE A 58 4.18 -3.91 -11.49
CA ILE A 58 5.06 -2.92 -12.13
C ILE A 58 4.26 -1.94 -12.96
N PHE A 59 3.30 -2.41 -13.75
CA PHE A 59 2.35 -1.55 -14.46
C PHE A 59 1.65 -0.59 -13.49
N ASN A 60 1.16 -1.09 -12.36
CA ASN A 60 0.54 -0.28 -11.33
C ASN A 60 1.52 0.77 -10.73
N ALA A 61 2.77 0.38 -10.49
CA ALA A 61 3.79 1.30 -10.00
C ALA A 61 4.09 2.42 -11.01
N ILE A 62 4.12 2.12 -12.31
CA ILE A 62 4.28 3.12 -13.37
C ILE A 62 3.10 4.10 -13.37
N LEU A 63 1.86 3.58 -13.42
CA LEU A 63 0.66 4.41 -13.36
C LEU A 63 0.66 5.35 -12.14
N LEU A 64 1.14 4.85 -11.00
CA LEU A 64 1.25 5.61 -9.78
C LEU A 64 2.34 6.69 -9.86
N HIS A 65 3.59 6.30 -10.08
CA HIS A 65 4.76 7.19 -9.95
C HIS A 65 4.79 8.26 -11.03
N ASP A 66 4.32 7.93 -12.24
CA ASP A 66 4.19 8.88 -13.33
C ASP A 66 2.96 9.79 -13.16
N GLY A 67 2.14 9.53 -12.13
CA GLY A 67 1.04 10.39 -11.73
C GLY A 67 -0.27 10.13 -12.46
N TYR A 68 -0.35 9.13 -13.33
CA TYR A 68 -1.56 8.76 -14.07
C TYR A 68 -2.74 8.33 -13.16
N LEU A 69 -2.49 8.07 -11.88
CA LEU A 69 -3.53 7.80 -10.87
C LEU A 69 -3.85 9.00 -9.98
N SER A 70 -3.52 10.23 -10.38
CA SER A 70 -3.69 11.41 -9.53
C SER A 70 -4.33 12.58 -10.25
N ILE A 71 -5.14 13.38 -9.55
CA ILE A 71 -5.76 14.60 -10.13
C ILE A 71 -4.73 15.64 -10.62
N THR A 72 -3.49 15.56 -10.17
CA THR A 72 -2.41 16.48 -10.52
C THR A 72 -1.51 15.97 -11.65
N CYS A 73 -1.74 14.75 -12.14
CA CYS A 73 -0.83 14.04 -13.04
C CYS A 73 0.62 14.01 -12.48
N LYS A 74 0.74 13.88 -11.15
CA LYS A 74 2.01 13.89 -10.40
C LYS A 74 1.83 13.08 -9.12
N TYR A 75 2.86 12.35 -8.72
CA TYR A 75 2.88 11.63 -7.46
C TYR A 75 4.06 12.05 -6.57
N SER A 76 3.81 12.13 -5.27
CA SER A 76 4.81 12.44 -4.25
C SER A 76 4.72 11.49 -3.07
N TYR A 77 5.83 10.80 -2.80
CA TYR A 77 5.98 10.02 -1.59
C TYR A 77 6.17 10.93 -0.36
N LYS A 78 5.34 10.75 0.66
CA LYS A 78 5.37 11.50 1.92
C LYS A 78 5.22 10.56 3.11
N LYS A 79 6.08 10.73 4.12
CA LYS A 79 5.97 10.04 5.42
C LYS A 79 4.98 10.78 6.32
N GLY A 80 4.43 10.10 7.33
CA GLY A 80 3.59 10.72 8.36
C GLY A 80 2.25 11.27 7.87
N ILE A 81 1.72 10.76 6.75
CA ILE A 81 0.37 11.13 6.29
C ILE A 81 -0.65 10.73 7.37
N VAL A 82 -1.66 11.57 7.58
CA VAL A 82 -2.79 11.25 8.45
C VAL A 82 -3.98 10.92 7.57
N ASP A 83 -4.57 9.75 7.78
CA ASP A 83 -5.67 9.21 6.98
C ASP A 83 -7.00 9.35 7.72
N ILE A 84 -8.09 9.24 6.96
CA ILE A 84 -9.44 9.10 7.53
C ILE A 84 -9.52 7.80 8.36
N LYS A 85 -10.22 7.85 9.49
CA LYS A 85 -10.43 6.74 10.42
C LYS A 85 -11.64 5.93 9.98
N ALA A 86 -11.41 4.86 9.23
CA ALA A 86 -12.43 3.86 8.94
C ALA A 86 -12.51 2.76 10.02
N LEU A 87 -13.68 2.11 10.11
CA LEU A 87 -13.87 0.85 10.86
C LEU A 87 -12.86 -0.21 10.38
N PRO A 88 -12.50 -1.20 11.22
CA PRO A 88 -11.55 -2.28 10.87
C PRO A 88 -11.78 -2.91 9.49
N ASP A 89 -13.03 -3.15 9.12
CA ASP A 89 -13.43 -3.89 7.92
C ASP A 89 -13.27 -3.07 6.61
N ASP A 90 -13.04 -1.76 6.72
CA ASP A 90 -12.93 -0.83 5.58
C ASP A 90 -11.66 0.05 5.63
N LYS A 91 -10.73 -0.24 6.55
CA LYS A 91 -9.41 0.42 6.62
C LYS A 91 -8.68 0.38 5.28
N THR A 92 -8.85 -0.70 4.53
CA THR A 92 -8.22 -0.90 3.23
C THR A 92 -8.64 0.18 2.23
N LEU A 93 -9.93 0.55 2.16
CA LEU A 93 -10.39 1.58 1.22
C LEU A 93 -9.81 2.96 1.60
N SER A 94 -9.81 3.30 2.89
CA SER A 94 -9.29 4.60 3.35
C SER A 94 -7.84 4.86 2.94
N TYR A 95 -7.00 3.83 2.90
CA TYR A 95 -5.61 3.95 2.46
C TYR A 95 -5.48 4.08 0.94
N VAL A 96 -6.23 3.29 0.16
CA VAL A 96 -6.06 3.30 -1.30
C VAL A 96 -6.53 4.60 -1.93
N LEU A 97 -7.60 5.22 -1.41
CA LEU A 97 -8.16 6.45 -1.97
C LEU A 97 -7.19 7.64 -1.88
N LYS A 98 -6.21 7.60 -0.96
CA LYS A 98 -5.27 8.72 -0.78
C LYS A 98 -4.41 8.99 -2.02
N ILE A 99 -4.15 7.95 -2.82
CA ILE A 99 -3.32 8.03 -4.03
C ILE A 99 -3.86 9.04 -5.04
N PHE A 100 -5.18 9.16 -5.17
CA PHE A 100 -5.81 10.07 -6.14
C PHE A 100 -5.52 11.55 -5.87
N SER A 101 -5.07 11.89 -4.65
CA SER A 101 -4.59 13.23 -4.32
C SER A 101 -3.17 13.55 -4.82
N GLY A 102 -2.49 12.59 -5.48
CA GLY A 102 -1.11 12.73 -5.92
C GLY A 102 -0.08 12.61 -4.80
N ASN A 103 -0.48 12.11 -3.64
CA ASN A 103 0.40 11.93 -2.48
C ASN A 103 0.13 10.58 -1.82
N GLY A 104 1.17 9.94 -1.31
CA GLY A 104 1.01 8.70 -0.56
C GLY A 104 2.29 8.26 0.14
N SER A 105 2.22 7.13 0.83
CA SER A 105 3.30 6.54 1.59
C SER A 105 3.32 5.04 1.33
N CYS A 106 4.29 4.31 1.90
CA CYS A 106 4.46 2.87 1.69
C CYS A 106 3.14 2.07 1.85
N ARG A 107 2.37 2.35 2.91
CA ARG A 107 1.07 1.69 3.12
C ARG A 107 0.09 1.98 2.00
N HIS A 108 -0.05 3.23 1.55
CA HIS A 108 -0.99 3.60 0.49
C HIS A 108 -0.69 2.85 -0.80
N ILE A 109 0.59 2.83 -1.19
CA ILE A 109 1.08 2.14 -2.39
C ILE A 109 0.83 0.63 -2.28
N ALA A 110 1.20 0.03 -1.15
CA ALA A 110 1.06 -1.40 -0.94
C ALA A 110 -0.40 -1.85 -0.93
N PHE A 111 -1.27 -1.08 -0.27
CA PHE A 111 -2.71 -1.36 -0.25
C PHE A 111 -3.36 -1.21 -1.63
N PHE A 112 -2.96 -0.21 -2.41
CA PHE A 112 -3.51 -0.01 -3.75
C PHE A 112 -3.07 -1.13 -4.68
N THR A 113 -1.77 -1.46 -4.66
CA THR A 113 -1.23 -2.59 -5.42
C THR A 113 -1.93 -3.89 -5.04
N LYS A 114 -2.18 -4.12 -3.74
CA LYS A 114 -2.96 -5.27 -3.29
C LYS A 114 -4.36 -5.27 -3.92
N LYS A 115 -5.08 -4.15 -3.91
CA LYS A 115 -6.42 -4.07 -4.52
C LYS A 115 -6.42 -4.32 -6.02
N VAL A 116 -5.40 -3.82 -6.72
CA VAL A 116 -5.21 -4.12 -8.14
C VAL A 116 -4.95 -5.62 -8.32
N LEU A 117 -4.00 -6.23 -7.60
CA LEU A 117 -3.72 -7.67 -7.71
C LEU A 117 -4.92 -8.56 -7.34
N ASP A 118 -5.70 -8.17 -6.32
CA ASP A 118 -6.94 -8.84 -5.93
C ASP A 118 -7.94 -8.86 -7.11
N ARG A 119 -8.00 -7.78 -7.90
CA ARG A 119 -8.86 -7.70 -9.09
C ARG A 119 -8.52 -8.76 -10.14
N PHE A 120 -7.23 -9.06 -10.32
CA PHE A 120 -6.75 -10.10 -11.23
C PHE A 120 -6.77 -11.51 -10.61
N ASN A 121 -7.32 -11.68 -9.40
CA ASN A 121 -7.27 -12.94 -8.64
C ASN A 121 -5.85 -13.46 -8.39
N ILE A 122 -4.87 -12.55 -8.29
CA ILE A 122 -3.47 -12.90 -8.03
C ILE A 122 -3.28 -13.00 -6.52
N LYS A 123 -2.83 -14.15 -6.04
CA LYS A 123 -2.61 -14.38 -4.61
C LYS A 123 -1.48 -13.47 -4.12
N ASN A 124 -1.85 -12.51 -3.27
CA ASN A 124 -0.95 -11.48 -2.78
C ASN A 124 -1.25 -11.15 -1.31
N ASN A 125 -0.29 -10.51 -0.64
CA ASN A 125 -0.43 -10.00 0.71
C ASN A 125 0.38 -8.69 0.88
N ILE A 126 0.17 -7.99 1.99
CA ILE A 126 0.94 -6.84 2.43
C ILE A 126 1.79 -7.25 3.62
N VAL A 127 3.06 -6.85 3.60
CA VAL A 127 4.03 -7.22 4.63
C VAL A 127 4.60 -5.98 5.27
N SER A 128 4.62 -5.95 6.60
CA SER A 128 5.30 -4.89 7.34
C SER A 128 6.76 -5.27 7.52
N VAL A 129 7.66 -4.32 7.28
CA VAL A 129 9.10 -4.53 7.35
C VAL A 129 9.80 -3.47 8.19
N ASP A 130 10.91 -3.86 8.80
CA ASP A 130 11.87 -2.94 9.41
C ASP A 130 13.03 -2.69 8.44
N THR A 131 13.25 -1.42 8.12
CA THR A 131 14.31 -0.95 7.21
C THR A 131 15.42 -0.20 7.93
N ARG A 132 15.27 0.01 9.25
CA ARG A 132 16.19 0.84 10.05
C ARG A 132 17.36 0.03 10.59
N GLU A 133 17.07 -1.20 11.03
CA GLU A 133 18.05 -2.09 11.62
C GLU A 133 18.87 -2.80 10.55
N LYS A 134 20.17 -2.50 10.49
CA LYS A 134 21.09 -3.09 9.53
C LYS A 134 21.91 -4.23 10.13
N ASP A 135 21.89 -4.42 11.45
CA ASP A 135 22.55 -5.54 12.10
C ASP A 135 21.71 -6.82 11.90
N TYR A 136 22.27 -7.74 11.11
CA TYR A 136 21.64 -9.03 10.82
C TYR A 136 21.39 -9.86 12.08
N ASN A 137 22.34 -9.90 13.01
CA ASN A 137 22.22 -10.71 14.23
C ASN A 137 21.10 -10.17 15.13
N LEU A 138 20.97 -8.84 15.23
CA LEU A 138 19.86 -8.22 15.97
C LEU A 138 18.52 -8.53 15.31
N ASN A 139 18.43 -8.48 13.98
CA ASN A 139 17.21 -8.84 13.27
C ASN A 139 16.88 -10.33 13.41
N GLU A 140 17.87 -11.24 13.41
CA GLU A 140 17.66 -12.66 13.70
C GLU A 140 17.11 -12.89 15.10
N ILE A 141 17.67 -12.21 16.11
CA ILE A 141 17.17 -12.28 17.49
C ILE A 141 15.73 -11.75 17.57
N ARG A 142 15.43 -10.63 16.91
CA ARG A 142 14.07 -10.06 16.86
C ARG A 142 13.08 -11.01 16.21
N LEU A 143 13.44 -11.60 15.07
CA LEU A 143 12.61 -12.62 14.41
C LEU A 143 12.43 -13.84 15.31
N PHE A 144 13.47 -14.33 15.96
CA PHE A 144 13.35 -15.43 16.92
C PHE A 144 12.37 -15.09 18.07
N LEU A 145 12.47 -13.90 18.64
CA LEU A 145 11.58 -13.44 19.72
C LEU A 145 10.14 -13.22 19.25
N SER A 146 9.92 -12.68 18.06
CA SER A 146 8.57 -12.48 17.50
C SER A 146 7.85 -13.81 17.33
N ASN A 147 8.58 -14.88 16.99
CA ASN A 147 8.04 -16.24 16.88
C ASN A 147 7.58 -16.84 18.21
N ILE A 148 8.30 -16.53 19.31
CA ILE A 148 7.94 -17.01 20.65
C ILE A 148 6.72 -16.26 21.16
N HIS A 149 6.72 -14.94 21.03
CA HIS A 149 5.68 -14.12 21.61
C HIS A 149 4.42 -14.04 20.75
N LYS A 150 4.49 -14.41 19.46
CA LYS A 150 3.44 -14.15 18.44
C LYS A 150 2.90 -12.71 18.52
N LYS A 151 3.73 -11.80 19.02
CA LYS A 151 3.40 -10.39 19.20
C LYS A 151 4.13 -9.61 18.14
N ILE A 152 3.36 -8.76 17.49
CA ILE A 152 3.79 -7.72 16.56
C ILE A 152 5.03 -7.03 17.15
N SER A 153 6.13 -7.07 16.41
CA SER A 153 7.23 -6.15 16.60
C SER A 153 6.71 -4.75 16.31
N THR A 154 6.57 -3.92 17.34
CA THR A 154 6.19 -2.51 17.19
C THR A 154 7.23 -1.68 16.42
N ASN A 155 8.29 -2.30 15.90
CA ASN A 155 9.40 -1.65 15.23
C ASN A 155 9.33 -1.70 13.70
N THR A 156 8.25 -2.16 13.08
CA THR A 156 8.09 -2.02 11.62
C THR A 156 7.87 -0.57 11.23
N ASN A 157 8.58 -0.08 10.22
CA ASN A 157 8.50 1.32 9.76
C ASN A 157 8.14 1.44 8.27
N HIS A 158 7.95 0.32 7.58
CA HIS A 158 7.70 0.29 6.15
C HIS A 158 6.78 -0.87 5.78
N VAL A 159 6.20 -0.80 4.59
CA VAL A 159 5.19 -1.75 4.10
C VAL A 159 5.45 -2.03 2.63
N ILE A 160 5.47 -3.31 2.28
CA ILE A 160 5.72 -3.80 0.92
C ILE A 160 4.70 -4.87 0.50
N ASN A 161 4.66 -5.24 -0.78
CA ASN A 161 3.79 -6.30 -1.27
C ASN A 161 4.51 -7.65 -1.28
N TYR A 162 3.76 -8.72 -1.02
CA TYR A 162 4.14 -10.12 -1.23
C TYR A 162 3.24 -10.72 -2.30
N ILE A 163 3.82 -11.46 -3.24
CA ILE A 163 3.09 -12.12 -4.32
C ILE A 163 3.49 -13.60 -4.36
N SER A 164 2.50 -14.47 -4.55
CA SER A 164 2.65 -15.92 -4.59
C SER A 164 1.88 -16.48 -5.79
N GLU A 165 2.58 -16.84 -6.85
CA GLU A 165 1.98 -17.34 -8.09
C GLU A 165 2.91 -18.34 -8.77
N ASN A 166 2.39 -19.41 -9.40
CA ASN A 166 3.17 -20.36 -10.19
C ASN A 166 4.46 -20.87 -9.48
N ASP A 167 4.36 -21.16 -8.18
CA ASP A 167 5.47 -21.53 -7.29
C ASP A 167 6.56 -20.45 -7.08
N TYR A 168 6.38 -19.25 -7.64
CA TYR A 168 7.20 -18.08 -7.37
C TYR A 168 6.67 -17.33 -6.16
N ASN A 169 7.56 -17.00 -5.23
CA ASN A 169 7.22 -16.25 -4.03
C ASN A 169 8.22 -15.12 -3.87
N TYR A 170 7.74 -13.89 -3.95
CA TYR A 170 8.60 -12.70 -4.02
C TYR A 170 7.91 -11.49 -3.40
N PHE A 171 8.71 -10.46 -3.14
CA PHE A 171 8.27 -9.23 -2.51
C PHE A 171 8.66 -8.04 -3.38
N LEU A 172 7.83 -7.00 -3.34
CA LEU A 172 8.02 -5.79 -4.13
C LEU A 172 7.94 -4.55 -3.24
N ASP A 173 9.01 -3.76 -3.24
CA ASP A 173 9.01 -2.41 -2.67
C ASP A 173 8.77 -1.39 -3.79
N LEU A 174 7.51 -1.03 -3.96
CA LEU A 174 7.07 -0.11 -5.02
C LEU A 174 7.11 1.36 -4.57
N THR A 175 7.83 1.70 -3.52
CA THR A 175 7.84 3.09 -2.99
C THR A 175 8.72 4.05 -3.76
N SER A 176 9.66 3.54 -4.55
CA SER A 176 10.45 4.31 -5.51
C SER A 176 10.04 3.98 -6.93
N SER A 177 10.32 4.91 -7.86
CA SER A 177 10.26 4.64 -9.30
C SER A 177 11.26 3.58 -9.76
N GLN A 178 12.30 3.32 -8.96
CA GLN A 178 13.21 2.20 -9.17
C GLN A 178 12.55 0.90 -8.73
N LEU A 179 12.60 -0.09 -9.61
CA LEU A 179 12.22 -1.46 -9.36
C LEU A 179 13.02 -2.03 -8.18
N LYS A 180 12.32 -2.68 -7.24
CA LYS A 180 12.96 -3.37 -6.12
C LYS A 180 12.22 -4.68 -5.88
N ILE A 181 12.78 -5.74 -6.44
CA ILE A 181 12.29 -7.12 -6.27
C ILE A 181 13.15 -7.80 -5.22
N PHE A 182 12.49 -8.55 -4.34
CA PHE A 182 13.15 -9.34 -3.29
C PHE A 182 12.67 -10.79 -3.29
N GLY A 183 13.59 -11.71 -3.06
CA GLY A 183 13.27 -13.07 -2.66
C GLY A 183 13.17 -13.20 -1.13
N ALA A 184 12.63 -14.33 -0.65
CA ALA A 184 12.65 -14.67 0.78
C ALA A 184 13.76 -15.67 1.11
N SER A 185 14.49 -15.43 2.20
CA SER A 185 15.43 -16.39 2.78
C SER A 185 15.41 -16.29 4.30
N ASN A 186 15.08 -17.38 4.99
CA ASN A 186 15.09 -17.46 6.47
C ASN A 186 14.29 -16.34 7.18
N GLY A 187 13.18 -15.88 6.58
CA GLY A 187 12.39 -14.78 7.14
C GLY A 187 12.93 -13.38 6.86
N PHE A 188 13.85 -13.26 5.89
CA PHE A 188 14.39 -12.00 5.41
C PHE A 188 14.12 -11.78 3.92
N ALA A 189 14.01 -10.51 3.51
CA ALA A 189 14.10 -10.11 2.11
C ALA A 189 15.55 -10.04 1.66
N TYR A 190 15.87 -10.56 0.47
CA TYR A 190 17.14 -10.26 -0.19
C TYR A 190 16.85 -9.67 -1.57
N SER A 191 17.55 -8.59 -1.93
CA SER A 191 17.35 -7.95 -3.22
C SER A 191 17.81 -8.87 -4.35
N LEU A 192 17.02 -8.94 -5.42
CA LEU A 192 17.36 -9.68 -6.64
C LEU A 192 18.15 -8.83 -7.65
N ASP A 193 18.20 -7.51 -7.47
CA ASP A 193 18.84 -6.62 -8.43
C ASP A 193 20.36 -6.63 -8.29
N VAL A 194 21.04 -6.94 -9.40
CA VAL A 194 22.48 -7.25 -9.48
C VAL A 194 23.37 -6.02 -9.23
N TYR A 195 22.83 -4.80 -9.30
CA TYR A 195 23.63 -3.59 -9.39
C TYR A 195 23.96 -2.87 -8.09
N ASN A 196 23.51 -3.30 -6.92
CA ASN A 196 23.96 -2.66 -5.69
C ASN A 196 24.03 -3.62 -4.51
N LEU A 197 25.16 -3.52 -3.81
CA LEU A 197 25.44 -3.80 -2.40
C LEU A 197 24.31 -4.48 -1.65
N ILE A 198 24.65 -5.50 -0.85
CA ILE A 198 24.01 -5.86 0.44
C ILE A 198 23.01 -4.78 0.90
N LEU A 199 21.77 -4.86 0.41
CA LEU A 199 20.68 -3.88 0.56
C LEU A 199 19.48 -4.63 1.16
N PRO A 200 18.65 -3.93 1.93
CA PRO A 200 18.36 -4.27 3.31
C PRO A 200 17.76 -5.65 3.46
N LEU A 201 18.34 -6.42 4.38
CA LEU A 201 17.71 -7.62 4.93
C LEU A 201 16.47 -7.18 5.71
N TYR A 202 15.34 -7.01 5.03
CA TYR A 202 14.10 -6.65 5.68
C TYR A 202 13.65 -7.81 6.56
N SER A 203 13.50 -7.56 7.87
CA SER A 203 12.78 -8.47 8.74
C SER A 203 11.28 -8.24 8.57
N TYR A 204 10.53 -9.30 8.34
CA TYR A 204 9.08 -9.23 8.19
C TYR A 204 8.35 -9.37 9.53
N ASP A 205 7.22 -8.69 9.67
CA ASP A 205 6.28 -8.88 10.78
C ASP A 205 4.86 -9.17 10.28
N TYR A 206 4.10 -9.85 11.14
CA TYR A 206 3.12 -10.84 10.75
C TYR A 206 1.74 -10.31 10.39
N SER A 207 1.23 -9.21 10.93
CA SER A 207 -0.19 -8.89 10.65
C SER A 207 -0.69 -7.55 11.21
N LEU A 208 0.04 -6.44 11.10
CA LEU A 208 -0.54 -5.14 11.49
C LEU A 208 -1.80 -4.78 10.67
N PHE A 209 -1.96 -5.40 9.49
CA PHE A 209 -2.92 -4.98 8.47
C PHE A 209 -3.73 -6.11 7.82
N ASN A 210 -3.59 -7.37 8.25
CA ASN A 210 -4.27 -8.49 7.60
C ASN A 210 -4.77 -9.56 8.58
N GLU A 211 -5.80 -10.30 8.16
CA GLU A 211 -6.43 -11.40 8.89
C GLU A 211 -5.72 -12.74 8.68
N GLU A 212 -5.02 -12.90 7.55
CA GLU A 212 -4.30 -14.14 7.20
C GLU A 212 -2.84 -14.14 7.69
N PHE A 213 -2.47 -15.19 8.43
CA PHE A 213 -1.11 -15.44 8.89
C PHE A 213 -0.28 -16.15 7.80
N ILE A 214 0.81 -15.50 7.37
CA ILE A 214 1.84 -16.13 6.52
C ILE A 214 3.16 -16.22 7.28
N ASP A 215 3.69 -17.43 7.40
CA ASP A 215 5.03 -17.64 7.98
C ASP A 215 6.12 -17.44 6.92
N TYR A 216 6.63 -16.20 6.79
CA TYR A 216 7.63 -15.85 5.78
C TYR A 216 8.97 -16.60 5.90
N ARG A 217 9.22 -17.28 7.03
CA ARG A 217 10.39 -18.18 7.18
C ARG A 217 10.24 -19.47 6.38
N LYS A 218 9.01 -19.86 6.07
CA LYS A 218 8.67 -21.07 5.31
C LYS A 218 8.45 -20.80 3.84
N VAL A 219 8.55 -19.54 3.42
CA VAL A 219 8.46 -19.18 2.01
C VAL A 219 9.69 -19.73 1.28
N PRO A 220 9.51 -20.54 0.22
CA PRO A 220 10.63 -21.08 -0.55
C PRO A 220 11.47 -19.97 -1.18
N LYS A 221 12.79 -20.20 -1.25
CA LYS A 221 13.70 -19.33 -2.01
C LYS A 221 13.40 -19.44 -3.50
N LEU A 222 13.54 -18.33 -4.22
CA LEU A 222 13.60 -18.37 -5.67
C LEU A 222 14.89 -19.05 -6.12
N THR A 223 14.82 -19.82 -7.20
CA THR A 223 16.02 -20.25 -7.94
C THR A 223 16.53 -19.08 -8.79
N ASP A 224 17.80 -19.15 -9.23
CA ASP A 224 18.40 -18.10 -10.07
C ASP A 224 17.60 -17.89 -11.36
N GLY A 225 17.18 -18.97 -12.03
CA GLY A 225 16.35 -18.86 -13.24
C GLY A 225 14.96 -18.29 -12.99
N GLN A 226 14.38 -18.47 -11.79
CA GLN A 226 13.13 -17.81 -11.42
C GLN A 226 13.34 -16.32 -11.17
N ALA A 227 14.45 -15.94 -10.54
CA ALA A 227 14.79 -14.54 -10.29
C ALA A 227 15.04 -13.79 -11.61
N GLU A 228 15.84 -14.36 -12.51
CA GLU A 228 16.09 -13.80 -13.86
C GLU A 228 14.78 -13.62 -14.63
N TYR A 229 13.92 -14.64 -14.62
CA TYR A 229 12.62 -14.56 -15.30
C TYR A 229 11.73 -13.42 -14.77
N LEU A 230 11.68 -13.22 -13.45
CA LEU A 230 10.91 -12.12 -12.85
C LEU A 230 11.47 -10.75 -13.21
N ILE A 231 12.79 -10.61 -13.26
CA ILE A 231 13.47 -9.37 -13.68
C ILE A 231 13.18 -9.06 -15.14
N ASP A 232 13.31 -10.05 -16.02
CA ASP A 232 13.00 -9.90 -17.45
C ASP A 232 11.54 -9.47 -17.65
N LYS A 233 10.60 -10.11 -16.94
CA LYS A 233 9.18 -9.73 -16.99
C LYS A 233 8.91 -8.31 -16.50
N ALA A 234 9.59 -7.87 -15.46
CA ALA A 234 9.47 -6.50 -14.98
C ALA A 234 10.00 -5.49 -16.01
N ASN A 235 11.15 -5.78 -16.62
CA ASN A 235 11.74 -4.92 -17.66
C ASN A 235 10.86 -4.86 -18.93
N ASP A 236 10.37 -6.02 -19.41
CA ASP A 236 9.44 -6.08 -20.54
C ASP A 236 8.19 -5.23 -20.30
N THR A 237 7.66 -5.26 -19.07
CA THR A 237 6.50 -4.45 -18.67
C THR A 237 6.82 -2.95 -18.76
N ILE A 238 7.99 -2.53 -18.26
CA ILE A 238 8.45 -1.14 -18.34
C ILE A 238 8.57 -0.70 -19.80
N ASP A 239 9.24 -1.50 -20.64
CA ASP A 239 9.44 -1.19 -22.05
C ASP A 239 8.11 -1.07 -22.81
N ILE A 240 7.15 -1.97 -22.53
CA ILE A 240 5.81 -1.91 -23.12
C ILE A 240 5.09 -0.63 -22.69
N CYS A 241 5.14 -0.26 -21.41
CA CYS A 241 4.51 0.97 -20.92
C CYS A 241 5.14 2.22 -21.55
N ASP A 242 6.48 2.26 -21.63
CA ASP A 242 7.21 3.38 -22.22
C ASP A 242 6.94 3.54 -23.72
N ALA A 243 6.77 2.42 -24.44
CA ALA A 243 6.40 2.44 -25.85
C ALA A 243 4.94 2.88 -26.10
N ASN A 244 4.07 2.84 -25.08
CA ASN A 244 2.62 3.07 -25.21
C ASN A 244 2.11 4.19 -24.29
N ARG A 245 2.92 5.24 -24.07
CA ARG A 245 2.57 6.39 -23.21
C ARG A 245 1.29 7.13 -23.62
N ASP A 246 0.93 7.08 -24.89
CA ASP A 246 -0.33 7.64 -25.38
C ASP A 246 -1.55 6.89 -24.83
N LEU A 247 -1.49 5.56 -24.73
CA LEU A 247 -2.54 4.76 -24.09
C LEU A 247 -2.60 5.03 -22.57
N LEU A 248 -1.46 5.22 -21.91
CA LEU A 248 -1.44 5.62 -20.49
C LEU A 248 -2.08 6.99 -20.27
N LEU A 249 -1.82 7.95 -21.16
CA LEU A 249 -2.44 9.27 -21.12
C LEU A 249 -3.95 9.20 -21.40
N GLN A 250 -4.39 8.37 -22.34
CA GLN A 250 -5.82 8.16 -22.59
C GLN A 250 -6.51 7.55 -21.37
N PHE A 251 -5.89 6.56 -20.72
CA PHE A 251 -6.38 6.00 -19.47
C PHE A 251 -6.53 7.07 -18.38
N TYR A 252 -5.53 7.95 -18.21
CA TYR A 252 -5.61 9.06 -17.28
C TYR A 252 -6.81 9.98 -17.56
N LEU A 253 -6.98 10.38 -18.82
CA LEU A 253 -8.08 11.27 -19.23
C LEU A 253 -9.45 10.63 -19.02
N GLN A 254 -9.59 9.34 -19.30
CA GLN A 254 -10.84 8.59 -19.12
C GLN A 254 -11.25 8.48 -17.64
N ASN A 255 -10.28 8.48 -16.74
CA ASN A 255 -10.51 8.31 -15.30
C ASN A 255 -10.48 9.62 -14.51
N PHE A 256 -10.15 10.74 -15.15
CA PHE A 256 -9.94 12.03 -14.47
C PHE A 256 -11.11 12.43 -13.57
N ASP A 257 -12.34 12.30 -14.08
CA ASP A 257 -13.55 12.64 -13.32
C ASP A 257 -13.74 11.74 -12.08
N ASN A 258 -13.36 10.46 -12.17
CA ASN A 258 -13.39 9.55 -11.02
C ASN A 258 -12.37 10.01 -9.97
N TYR A 259 -11.15 10.37 -10.38
CA TYR A 259 -10.11 10.85 -9.46
C TYR A 259 -10.56 12.13 -8.74
N GLN A 260 -11.19 13.05 -9.48
CA GLN A 260 -11.70 14.29 -8.92
C GLN A 260 -12.79 14.03 -7.88
N ARG A 261 -13.82 13.23 -8.21
CA ARG A 261 -14.90 12.91 -7.27
C ARG A 261 -14.39 12.16 -6.04
N ILE A 262 -13.51 11.18 -6.21
CA ILE A 262 -12.87 10.48 -5.09
C ILE A 262 -12.14 11.48 -4.18
N ASN A 263 -11.29 12.34 -4.73
CA ASN A 263 -10.52 13.28 -3.94
C ASN A 263 -11.41 14.31 -3.22
N GLU A 264 -12.44 14.84 -3.88
CA GLU A 264 -13.41 15.75 -3.28
C GLU A 264 -14.16 15.10 -2.12
N ASN A 265 -14.67 13.89 -2.33
CA ASN A 265 -15.41 13.15 -1.31
C ASN A 265 -14.51 12.70 -0.15
N TYR A 266 -13.28 12.29 -0.42
CA TYR A 266 -12.27 11.98 0.60
C TYR A 266 -12.02 13.19 1.50
N ASN A 267 -11.86 14.39 0.91
CA ASN A 267 -11.63 15.62 1.68
C ASN A 267 -12.85 16.04 2.50
N LYS A 268 -14.08 15.83 2.02
CA LYS A 268 -15.30 16.05 2.81
C LYS A 268 -15.31 15.16 4.06
N VAL A 269 -14.97 13.88 3.90
CA VAL A 269 -14.86 12.92 5.02
C VAL A 269 -13.76 13.34 5.98
N TYR A 270 -12.58 13.67 5.46
CA TYR A 270 -11.44 14.11 6.27
C TYR A 270 -11.76 15.33 7.14
N GLU A 271 -12.38 16.37 6.58
CA GLU A 271 -12.74 17.57 7.36
C GLU A 271 -13.87 17.28 8.38
N LYS A 272 -14.81 16.40 8.04
CA LYS A 272 -15.84 15.93 8.99
C LYS A 272 -15.17 15.23 10.19
N GLU A 273 -14.28 14.29 9.94
CA GLU A 273 -13.56 13.57 11.00
C GLU A 273 -12.67 14.48 11.85
N LYS A 274 -12.02 15.46 11.23
CA LYS A 274 -11.23 16.49 11.92
C LYS A 274 -12.10 17.36 12.81
N SER A 275 -13.29 17.76 12.35
CA SER A 275 -14.26 18.51 13.18
C SER A 275 -14.74 17.70 14.40
N LEU A 276 -14.82 16.38 14.23
CA LEU A 276 -15.12 15.41 15.29
C LEU A 276 -13.89 15.10 16.18
N LYS A 277 -12.73 15.72 15.92
CA LYS A 277 -11.43 15.48 16.61
C LYS A 277 -10.93 14.04 16.53
N LEU A 278 -11.31 13.33 15.47
CA LEU A 278 -10.88 11.96 15.21
C LEU A 278 -9.47 11.92 14.64
N ILE A 279 -9.17 12.91 13.82
CA ILE A 279 -7.83 13.22 13.35
C ILE A 279 -7.19 14.17 14.37
N LYS A 280 -6.17 13.70 15.08
CA LYS A 280 -5.29 14.60 15.83
C LYS A 280 -4.39 15.27 14.81
N CYS A 281 -4.72 16.49 14.39
CA CYS A 281 -3.70 17.35 13.81
C CYS A 281 -2.63 17.52 14.89
N ALA A 282 -1.38 17.20 14.58
CA ALA A 282 -0.27 17.59 15.44
C ALA A 282 -0.28 19.12 15.49
N GLU A 283 -0.86 19.68 16.56
CA GLU A 283 -0.57 21.06 16.92
C GLU A 283 0.94 21.11 17.11
N HIS A 284 1.64 21.95 16.34
CA HIS A 284 3.05 22.22 16.50
C HIS A 284 3.30 22.72 17.93
N THR A 285 3.52 21.79 18.84
CA THR A 285 4.25 22.00 20.06
C THR A 285 5.71 21.98 19.65
N LYS A 286 6.32 23.18 19.59
CA LYS A 286 7.77 23.29 19.64
C LYS A 286 8.21 22.59 20.93
N GLY A 287 8.94 21.49 20.78
CA GLY A 287 9.43 20.67 21.88
C GLY A 287 8.55 19.46 22.10
N ASP A 288 8.74 18.41 21.30
CA ASP A 288 9.44 17.23 21.80
C ASP A 288 10.06 16.49 20.61
N VAL A 289 11.32 16.13 20.79
CA VAL A 289 12.17 15.38 19.89
C VAL A 289 11.83 13.91 20.06
N ASP A 290 11.79 13.18 18.95
CA ASP A 290 11.71 11.72 18.82
C ASP A 290 10.42 11.05 19.34
N GLU A 291 9.48 10.81 18.42
CA GLU A 291 8.81 9.50 18.23
C GLU A 291 7.86 9.56 17.02
N LEU A 292 8.29 8.94 15.91
CA LEU A 292 7.56 8.06 14.95
C LEU A 292 8.33 7.94 13.63
#